data_AF-A0ABD2W6G9-F1
#
_entry.id   AF-A0ABD2W6G9-F1
#
_cell.length_a   1.000
_cell.length_b   1.000
_cell.length_c   1.000
_cell.angle_alpha   90.00
_cell.angle_beta   90.00
_cell.angle_gamma   90.00
#
_symmetry.space_group_name_H-M   'P 1'
#
loop_
_entity.id
_entity.type
_entity.pdbx_description
1 polymer ?
#
loop_
_entity_poly.entity_id
_entity_poly.type
_entity_poly.pdbx_seq_one_letter_code
_entity_poly.pdbx_strand_id
1 'polypeptide(L)'
;MMKYKFILLFFILLICVSNAEQKIFQKIHQNKIKREFSRSEFSELKSPEVDSSDPKWLRNMNYDQWISDMKNSFEHGNYSKWASSVNKQMNVEEMVQGVNDLYKSSASCIGCKFLVNMARIMMQKGKSNDQILDIGTKICNVFKIQTPRVCEGVMKIIGVDVVDVVRHSNLKGSQICRFFLGQPCVNGYAAQHDWNITIFPAKEPKIRYPLTKPSEKVPPLKILQISDTHFDPLYEVGSNADCGEPLCCRASSGAPNSTKSAAGKWGDYRKCDTPLILLENAIKHIVKTHKDIDAIYWTGDLPPHDVWVQTREDNIANLKFTSKLMAKYFKGIPVFPSVGNHESVPVDGFAPPHAPPHKNMSWLYDQLAVEWSRWLPTKTHETIRKGAFYSTLLKKGFRVISVNGNYCSRMNFYLLWNSTDPLDQLAWLSKELQSAEDKGEKVHIIGHIPPGGKECLKSWSSSYYDIIN
;
A
#
# COMPACT_ATOMS: atom_id res chain seq x y z
N MET A 1 -1.55 -14.96 -3.34
CA MET A 1 -2.32 -13.80 -2.85
C MET A 1 -1.87 -13.29 -1.47
N MET A 2 -1.43 -14.12 -0.52
CA MET A 2 -0.98 -13.67 0.81
C MET A 2 0.48 -13.14 0.92
N LYS A 3 1.22 -13.05 -0.21
CA LYS A 3 2.63 -12.61 -0.27
C LYS A 3 2.84 -11.28 -1.03
N TYR A 4 1.76 -10.64 -1.49
CA TYR A 4 1.83 -9.50 -2.42
C TYR A 4 1.58 -8.14 -1.77
N LYS A 5 1.30 -8.13 -0.46
CA LYS A 5 1.12 -6.92 0.37
C LYS A 5 2.43 -6.42 1.01
N PHE A 6 3.54 -6.83 0.40
CA PHE A 6 4.88 -6.76 0.98
C PHE A 6 5.62 -5.45 0.72
N ILE A 7 5.23 -4.68 -0.29
CA ILE A 7 6.09 -3.61 -0.80
C ILE A 7 5.79 -2.26 -0.15
N LEU A 8 4.59 -2.04 0.41
CA LEU A 8 4.31 -0.75 1.04
C LEU A 8 4.63 -0.71 2.55
N LEU A 9 4.67 -1.85 3.25
CA LEU A 9 4.96 -1.89 4.70
C LEU A 9 6.44 -1.69 4.96
N PHE A 10 7.18 -1.94 3.89
CA PHE A 10 8.53 -1.53 3.64
C PHE A 10 8.76 -0.02 3.74
N PHE A 11 7.83 0.84 3.33
CA PHE A 11 8.08 2.29 3.35
C PHE A 11 8.12 2.93 4.72
N ILE A 12 7.47 2.31 5.70
CA ILE A 12 7.52 2.79 7.07
C ILE A 12 8.64 2.11 7.86
N LEU A 13 9.15 1.00 7.34
CA LEU A 13 10.17 0.22 8.01
C LEU A 13 11.60 0.41 7.52
N LEU A 14 11.86 1.27 6.54
CA LEU A 14 13.01 1.30 5.61
C LEU A 14 12.57 0.67 4.32
N ILE A 15 12.49 1.47 3.27
CA ILE A 15 13.22 1.24 2.04
C ILE A 15 14.03 -0.08 2.07
N CYS A 16 13.55 -1.03 1.27
CA CYS A 16 14.25 -2.19 0.76
C CYS A 16 14.53 -3.37 1.74
N VAL A 17 13.96 -4.56 1.46
CA VAL A 17 14.55 -5.90 1.46
C VAL A 17 13.53 -6.93 0.93
N SER A 18 13.93 -7.74 -0.06
CA SER A 18 13.65 -9.19 -0.01
C SER A 18 14.49 -9.92 -1.05
N ASN A 19 15.38 -10.77 -0.52
CA ASN A 19 16.19 -11.84 -1.12
C ASN A 19 17.07 -11.52 -2.33
N ALA A 20 18.37 -11.35 -2.05
CA ALA A 20 19.44 -11.93 -2.87
C ALA A 20 20.34 -12.74 -1.95
N GLU A 21 20.75 -13.90 -2.44
CA GLU A 21 21.47 -14.95 -1.75
C GLU A 21 22.74 -14.45 -1.03
N GLN A 22 23.05 -15.12 0.08
CA GLN A 22 24.36 -15.10 0.73
C GLN A 22 25.47 -15.34 -0.30
N LYS A 23 26.28 -14.32 -0.60
CA LYS A 23 27.75 -14.41 -0.75
C LYS A 23 28.40 -13.09 -1.21
N ILE A 24 29.57 -12.83 -0.62
CA ILE A 24 30.64 -11.93 -1.06
C ILE A 24 30.51 -10.46 -0.62
N PHE A 25 31.05 -10.18 0.56
CA PHE A 25 31.83 -8.97 0.82
C PHE A 25 33.12 -9.05 0.00
N GLN A 26 33.29 -8.20 -1.02
CA GLN A 26 34.53 -7.49 -1.37
C GLN A 26 34.44 -6.80 -2.74
N LYS A 27 35.18 -5.70 -2.85
CA LYS A 27 35.68 -5.02 -4.07
C LYS A 27 34.72 -4.10 -4.85
N ILE A 28 34.89 -2.78 -4.75
CA ILE A 28 35.66 -1.92 -5.68
C ILE A 28 35.25 -0.43 -5.63
N HIS A 29 36.32 0.39 -5.62
CA HIS A 29 36.62 1.78 -5.99
C HIS A 29 35.76 3.02 -5.71
N GLN A 30 36.55 4.00 -5.24
CA GLN A 30 36.38 5.43 -4.99
C GLN A 30 36.23 6.26 -6.29
N ASN A 31 35.46 7.35 -6.24
CA ASN A 31 36.03 8.71 -6.30
C ASN A 31 35.02 9.85 -6.12
N LYS A 32 35.46 10.84 -5.32
CA LYS A 32 35.19 12.30 -5.27
C LYS A 32 33.75 12.82 -5.35
N ILE A 33 33.30 13.51 -4.29
CA ILE A 33 32.93 14.97 -4.24
C ILE A 33 33.13 15.45 -2.78
N LYS A 34 33.57 16.70 -2.58
CA LYS A 34 34.02 17.31 -1.30
C LYS A 34 33.06 18.42 -0.79
N ARG A 35 33.09 18.60 0.56
CA ARG A 35 32.69 19.77 1.41
C ARG A 35 31.20 19.97 1.71
N GLU A 36 30.73 20.39 2.89
CA GLU A 36 31.31 20.83 4.19
C GLU A 36 30.16 20.84 5.24
N PHE A 37 30.41 20.54 6.53
CA PHE A 37 29.52 20.95 7.64
C PHE A 37 30.31 21.11 8.96
N SER A 38 30.25 22.30 9.57
CA SER A 38 30.85 22.64 10.86
C SER A 38 30.00 22.16 12.04
N ARG A 39 30.69 21.80 13.13
CA ARG A 39 30.15 21.38 14.43
C ARG A 39 29.95 22.60 15.34
N SER A 40 28.71 22.96 15.67
CA SER A 40 28.36 23.56 16.97
C SER A 40 26.85 23.90 17.04
N GLU A 41 26.00 22.92 17.33
CA GLU A 41 24.57 23.16 17.63
C GLU A 41 23.90 21.90 18.22
N PHE A 42 24.40 21.38 19.36
CA PHE A 42 23.98 20.06 19.89
C PHE A 42 23.52 20.03 21.36
N SER A 43 23.16 21.15 22.00
CA SER A 43 22.82 21.15 23.44
C SER A 43 21.34 20.98 23.79
N GLU A 44 20.40 20.91 22.82
CA GLU A 44 18.95 20.95 23.14
C GLU A 44 18.08 19.86 22.49
N LEU A 45 18.66 18.80 21.96
CA LEU A 45 17.88 17.71 21.37
C LEU A 45 17.44 16.72 22.44
N LYS A 46 16.12 16.58 22.63
CA LYS A 46 15.55 15.53 23.49
C LYS A 46 15.97 14.15 22.96
N SER A 47 16.47 13.29 23.84
CA SER A 47 16.77 11.89 23.51
C SER A 47 15.54 11.22 22.88
N PRO A 48 15.71 10.39 21.84
CA PRO A 48 14.60 9.67 21.24
C PRO A 48 13.92 8.76 22.27
N GLU A 49 12.59 8.74 22.25
CA GLU A 49 11.81 7.92 23.16
C GLU A 49 11.90 6.45 22.75
N VAL A 50 12.55 5.69 23.62
CA VAL A 50 12.83 4.26 23.53
C VAL A 50 12.11 3.57 24.68
N ASP A 51 11.53 2.40 24.42
CA ASP A 51 10.74 1.67 25.40
C ASP A 51 11.63 0.93 26.41
N SER A 52 11.20 0.76 27.66
CA SER A 52 11.96 0.00 28.66
C SER A 52 12.18 -1.46 28.26
N SER A 53 11.27 -2.03 27.46
CA SER A 53 11.37 -3.36 26.86
C SER A 53 12.29 -3.42 25.63
N ASP A 54 12.73 -2.29 25.08
CA ASP A 54 13.66 -2.27 23.95
C ASP A 54 15.06 -2.77 24.39
N PRO A 55 15.81 -3.40 23.46
CA PRO A 55 17.17 -3.84 23.72
C PRO A 55 18.03 -2.71 24.31
N LYS A 56 18.91 -3.05 25.25
CA LYS A 56 19.80 -2.07 25.92
C LYS A 56 20.60 -1.23 24.92
N TRP A 57 20.98 -1.80 23.78
CA TRP A 57 21.73 -1.07 22.75
C TRP A 57 20.87 0.04 22.11
N LEU A 58 19.60 -0.20 21.81
CA LEU A 58 18.70 0.79 21.22
C LEU A 58 18.42 1.91 22.22
N ARG A 59 18.26 1.53 23.49
CA ARG A 59 18.01 2.47 24.59
C ARG A 59 19.20 3.40 24.87
N ASN A 60 20.41 2.87 24.81
CA ASN A 60 21.64 3.60 25.13
C ASN A 60 22.33 4.16 23.88
N MET A 61 21.65 4.11 22.73
CA MET A 61 22.24 4.53 21.47
C MET A 61 22.44 6.04 21.43
N ASN A 62 23.68 6.47 21.17
CA ASN A 62 23.96 7.86 20.85
C ASN A 62 23.69 8.08 19.36
N TYR A 63 22.44 8.42 19.02
CA TYR A 63 22.01 8.67 17.65
C TYR A 63 22.79 9.81 16.97
N ASP A 64 23.25 10.79 17.75
CA ASP A 64 24.06 11.89 17.23
C ASP A 64 25.44 11.44 16.78
N GLN A 65 26.11 10.66 17.64
CA GLN A 65 27.37 10.03 17.29
C GLN A 65 27.19 9.09 16.10
N TRP A 66 26.12 8.30 16.09
CA TRP A 66 25.85 7.38 14.98
C TRP A 66 25.63 8.10 13.65
N ILE A 67 24.83 9.18 13.64
CA ILE A 67 24.64 10.03 12.45
C ILE A 67 25.97 10.67 12.04
N SER A 68 26.80 11.09 13.00
CA SER A 68 28.14 11.62 12.73
C SER A 68 29.06 10.58 12.10
N ASP A 69 29.08 9.36 12.62
CA ASP A 69 29.88 8.24 12.11
C ASP A 69 29.42 7.81 10.73
N MET A 70 28.09 7.78 10.52
CA MET A 70 27.47 7.56 9.22
C MET A 70 27.91 8.61 8.22
N LYS A 71 27.81 9.91 8.56
CA LYS A 71 28.24 11.01 7.68
C LYS A 71 29.73 10.94 7.37
N ASN A 72 30.57 10.74 8.38
CA ASN A 72 32.01 10.60 8.21
C ASN A 72 32.35 9.41 7.28
N SER A 73 31.68 8.28 7.48
CA SER A 73 31.80 7.12 6.61
C SER A 73 31.34 7.44 5.20
N PHE A 74 30.28 8.25 5.07
CA PHE A 74 29.78 8.67 3.77
C PHE A 74 30.76 9.57 3.02
N GLU A 75 31.40 10.51 3.73
CA GLU A 75 32.36 11.49 3.23
C GLU A 75 33.71 10.86 2.84
N HIS A 76 34.19 9.87 3.61
CA HIS A 76 35.52 9.30 3.43
C HIS A 76 35.53 7.97 2.67
N GLY A 77 34.38 7.55 2.14
CA GLY A 77 34.31 6.32 1.35
C GLY A 77 34.38 5.03 2.18
N ASN A 78 34.28 5.12 3.51
CA ASN A 78 34.54 4.02 4.43
C ASN A 78 33.26 3.35 4.95
N TYR A 79 32.26 3.24 4.07
CA TYR A 79 30.92 2.74 4.40
C TYR A 79 30.93 1.29 4.89
N SER A 80 31.87 0.46 4.45
CA SER A 80 31.96 -0.96 4.82
C SER A 80 32.20 -1.17 6.31
N LYS A 81 33.06 -0.36 6.94
CA LYS A 81 33.30 -0.43 8.38
C LYS A 81 32.07 -0.03 9.17
N TRP A 82 31.43 1.09 8.79
CA TRP A 82 30.20 1.52 9.42
C TRP A 82 29.07 0.50 9.24
N ALA A 83 28.83 0.04 8.01
CA ALA A 83 27.83 -0.99 7.71
C ALA A 83 28.08 -2.28 8.49
N SER A 84 29.34 -2.71 8.65
CA SER A 84 29.69 -3.87 9.48
C SER A 84 29.40 -3.67 10.97
N SER A 85 29.65 -2.46 11.49
CA SER A 85 29.30 -2.09 12.87
C SER A 85 27.79 -2.08 13.09
N VAL A 86 27.04 -1.55 12.13
CA VAL A 86 25.57 -1.55 12.13
C VAL A 86 25.03 -2.98 12.09
N ASN A 87 25.53 -3.83 11.18
CA ASN A 87 25.10 -5.22 11.06
C ASN A 87 25.33 -6.00 12.38
N LYS A 88 26.50 -5.80 13.00
CA LYS A 88 26.85 -6.42 14.28
C LYS A 88 25.95 -5.97 15.44
N GLN A 89 25.48 -4.71 15.44
CA GLN A 89 24.63 -4.16 16.50
C GLN A 89 23.15 -4.47 16.31
N MET A 90 22.67 -4.45 15.07
CA MET A 90 21.25 -4.55 14.74
C MET A 90 20.79 -5.97 14.36
N ASN A 91 21.72 -6.88 14.10
CA ASN A 91 21.45 -8.17 13.46
C ASN A 91 20.59 -8.00 12.21
N VAL A 92 21.11 -7.23 11.23
CA VAL A 92 20.34 -6.79 10.05
C VAL A 92 19.81 -7.99 9.28
N GLU A 93 20.52 -9.12 9.24
CA GLU A 93 20.03 -10.36 8.63
C GLU A 93 18.74 -10.88 9.26
N GLU A 94 18.61 -10.87 10.60
CA GLU A 94 17.40 -11.30 11.31
C GLU A 94 16.26 -10.29 11.14
N MET A 95 16.57 -8.99 11.10
CA MET A 95 15.59 -7.95 10.75
C MET A 95 15.06 -8.16 9.34
N VAL A 96 15.95 -8.34 8.36
CA VAL A 96 15.65 -8.61 6.95
C VAL A 96 14.78 -9.87 6.78
N GLN A 97 15.17 -10.97 7.44
CA GLN A 97 14.45 -12.24 7.38
C GLN A 97 13.09 -12.16 8.09
N GLY A 98 13.01 -11.44 9.21
CA GLY A 98 11.76 -11.19 9.93
C GLY A 98 10.80 -10.23 9.21
N VAL A 99 11.28 -9.41 8.27
CA VAL A 99 10.41 -8.59 7.43
C VAL A 99 9.69 -9.43 6.38
N ASN A 100 10.32 -10.49 5.83
CA ASN A 100 9.69 -11.48 4.92
C ASN A 100 8.49 -12.22 5.54
N ASP A 101 8.35 -12.16 6.86
CA ASP A 101 7.18 -12.55 7.62
C ASP A 101 6.59 -11.30 8.30
N LEU A 102 5.90 -10.49 7.50
CA LEU A 102 4.94 -9.50 8.00
C LEU A 102 4.25 -10.12 9.22
N TYR A 103 4.37 -9.47 10.38
CA TYR A 103 3.77 -9.82 11.67
C TYR A 103 4.54 -10.68 12.69
N LYS A 104 5.83 -11.06 12.51
CA LYS A 104 6.44 -12.00 13.49
C LYS A 104 7.71 -11.61 14.24
N SER A 105 8.46 -10.56 13.88
CA SER A 105 9.69 -10.27 14.63
C SER A 105 9.62 -8.94 15.40
N SER A 106 10.01 -8.99 16.67
CA SER A 106 10.41 -7.83 17.46
C SER A 106 11.53 -7.05 16.75
N ALA A 107 12.36 -7.74 15.97
CA ALA A 107 13.45 -7.17 15.16
C ALA A 107 12.95 -6.13 14.14
N SER A 108 11.85 -6.40 13.42
CA SER A 108 11.24 -5.42 12.53
C SER A 108 10.81 -4.17 13.31
N CYS A 109 10.15 -4.34 14.45
CA CYS A 109 9.77 -3.19 15.27
C CYS A 109 10.96 -2.34 15.72
N ILE A 110 12.02 -2.99 16.19
CA ILE A 110 13.27 -2.35 16.60
C ILE A 110 13.86 -1.55 15.45
N GLY A 111 13.87 -2.11 14.24
CA GLY A 111 14.26 -1.41 13.03
C GLY A 111 13.47 -0.15 12.80
N CYS A 112 12.13 -0.25 12.73
CA CYS A 112 11.27 0.91 12.54
C CYS A 112 11.58 2.01 13.56
N LYS A 113 11.64 1.66 14.86
CA LYS A 113 11.90 2.62 15.93
C LYS A 113 13.22 3.33 15.72
N PHE A 114 14.28 2.58 15.42
CA PHE A 114 15.60 3.15 15.13
C PHE A 114 15.56 4.20 14.01
N LEU A 115 14.89 3.89 12.90
CA LEU A 115 14.88 4.75 11.72
C LEU A 115 13.98 5.95 11.85
N VAL A 116 12.80 5.77 12.44
CA VAL A 116 11.88 6.87 12.69
C VAL A 116 12.56 7.84 13.66
N ASN A 117 13.24 7.34 14.70
CA ASN A 117 14.00 8.18 15.60
C ASN A 117 15.15 8.90 14.88
N MET A 118 15.90 8.21 14.04
CA MET A 118 16.96 8.81 13.21
C MET A 118 16.41 9.92 12.30
N ALA A 119 15.32 9.65 11.58
CA ALA A 119 14.66 10.62 10.71
C ALA A 119 14.22 11.86 11.48
N ARG A 120 13.60 11.68 12.66
CA ARG A 120 13.17 12.81 13.51
C ARG A 120 14.33 13.64 14.02
N ILE A 121 15.43 13.01 14.44
CA ILE A 121 16.63 13.74 14.85
C ILE A 121 17.19 14.56 13.68
N MET A 122 17.22 13.99 12.47
CA MET A 122 17.62 14.75 11.28
C MET A 122 16.69 15.94 11.01
N MET A 123 15.37 15.74 11.14
CA MET A 123 14.37 16.82 10.99
C MET A 123 14.57 17.93 12.03
N GLN A 124 14.79 17.57 13.30
CA GLN A 124 15.04 18.52 14.40
C GLN A 124 16.34 19.30 14.20
N LYS A 125 17.35 18.70 13.57
CA LYS A 125 18.61 19.34 13.17
C LYS A 125 18.51 20.17 11.88
N GLY A 126 17.30 20.52 11.46
CA GLY A 126 17.07 21.37 10.29
C GLY A 126 17.38 20.71 8.94
N LYS A 127 17.52 19.37 8.86
CA LYS A 127 17.70 18.71 7.56
C LYS A 127 16.42 18.80 6.72
N SER A 128 16.58 19.17 5.45
CA SER A 128 15.46 19.19 4.48
C SER A 128 14.98 17.77 4.18
N ASN A 129 13.77 17.66 3.60
CA ASN A 129 13.24 16.38 3.16
C ASN A 129 14.19 15.72 2.14
N ASP A 130 14.71 16.47 1.18
CA ASP A 130 15.65 15.97 0.16
C ASP A 130 16.93 15.40 0.78
N GLN A 131 17.47 16.04 1.82
CA GLN A 131 18.64 15.52 2.53
C GLN A 131 18.35 14.21 3.26
N ILE A 132 17.15 14.08 3.84
CA ILE A 132 16.71 12.85 4.51
C ILE A 132 16.53 11.72 3.48
N LEU A 133 15.92 12.02 2.33
CA LEU A 133 15.69 11.07 1.25
C LEU A 133 17.01 10.60 0.62
N ASP A 134 17.97 11.52 0.37
CA ASP A 134 19.31 11.17 -0.13
C ASP A 134 20.06 10.24 0.82
N ILE A 135 19.99 10.50 2.14
CA ILE A 135 20.53 9.59 3.15
C ILE A 135 19.83 8.23 3.08
N GLY A 136 18.50 8.22 2.98
CA GLY A 136 17.73 6.99 2.76
C GLY A 136 18.20 6.21 1.53
N THR A 137 18.44 6.89 0.40
CA THR A 137 18.89 6.26 -0.85
C THR A 137 20.25 5.61 -0.65
N LYS A 138 21.18 6.34 -0.02
CA LYS A 138 22.52 5.84 0.30
C LYS A 138 22.47 4.63 1.23
N ILE A 139 21.63 4.67 2.27
CA ILE A 139 21.41 3.52 3.16
C ILE A 139 20.95 2.32 2.34
N CYS A 140 19.94 2.46 1.47
CA CYS A 140 19.48 1.32 0.71
C CYS A 140 20.54 0.76 -0.27
N ASN A 141 21.30 1.63 -0.93
CA ASN A 141 22.38 1.20 -1.81
C ASN A 141 23.51 0.49 -1.04
N VAL A 142 23.92 1.00 0.13
CA VAL A 142 25.00 0.41 0.94
C VAL A 142 24.61 -0.95 1.48
N PHE A 143 23.38 -1.10 1.96
CA PHE A 143 22.87 -2.38 2.47
C PHE A 143 22.34 -3.30 1.35
N LYS A 144 22.49 -2.91 0.07
CA LYS A 144 22.07 -3.68 -1.12
C LYS A 144 20.65 -4.20 -1.06
N ILE A 145 19.77 -3.40 -0.49
CA ILE A 145 18.47 -3.95 -0.12
C ILE A 145 17.49 -3.97 -1.30
N GLN A 146 17.70 -3.11 -2.30
CA GLN A 146 17.17 -3.21 -3.67
C GLN A 146 18.22 -2.67 -4.66
N THR A 147 17.93 -2.73 -5.96
CA THR A 147 18.79 -2.14 -7.00
C THR A 147 18.79 -0.60 -6.88
N PRO A 148 19.89 0.10 -7.21
CA PRO A 148 19.96 1.55 -7.10
C PRO A 148 18.81 2.31 -7.77
N ARG A 149 18.35 1.80 -8.92
CA ARG A 149 17.18 2.32 -9.64
C ARG A 149 15.92 2.26 -8.79
N VAL A 150 15.65 1.10 -8.18
CA VAL A 150 14.50 0.93 -7.29
C VAL A 150 14.64 1.84 -6.07
N CYS A 151 15.82 1.87 -5.42
CA CYS A 151 16.09 2.73 -4.26
C CYS A 151 15.77 4.19 -4.53
N GLU A 152 16.23 4.72 -5.66
CA GLU A 152 16.01 6.12 -6.03
C GLU A 152 14.54 6.40 -6.35
N GLY A 153 13.89 5.52 -7.12
CA GLY A 153 12.50 5.68 -7.52
C GLY A 153 11.53 5.67 -6.34
N VAL A 154 11.73 4.70 -5.44
CA VAL A 154 11.05 4.55 -4.14
C VAL A 154 11.08 5.87 -3.35
N MET A 155 12.26 6.49 -3.21
CA MET A 155 12.39 7.75 -2.47
C MET A 155 11.70 8.91 -3.13
N LYS A 156 11.84 9.00 -4.46
CA LYS A 156 11.31 10.11 -5.26
C LYS A 156 9.78 10.11 -5.31
N ILE A 157 9.15 8.93 -5.32
CA ILE A 157 7.71 8.81 -5.49
C ILE A 157 6.99 8.66 -4.15
N ILE A 158 7.46 7.76 -3.29
CA ILE A 158 6.75 7.40 -2.05
C ILE A 158 7.44 8.05 -0.84
N GLY A 159 8.77 8.09 -0.84
CA GLY A 159 9.56 8.66 0.26
C GLY A 159 9.21 10.13 0.54
N VAL A 160 8.99 10.94 -0.50
CA VAL A 160 8.60 12.36 -0.36
C VAL A 160 7.35 12.52 0.50
N ASP A 161 6.33 11.71 0.24
CA ASP A 161 5.07 11.74 0.99
C ASP A 161 5.22 11.21 2.42
N VAL A 162 5.95 10.10 2.59
CA VAL A 162 6.17 9.49 3.91
C VAL A 162 6.96 10.44 4.83
N VAL A 163 8.03 11.05 4.32
CA VAL A 163 8.84 12.02 5.08
C VAL A 163 8.01 13.25 5.44
N ASP A 164 7.17 13.74 4.53
CA ASP A 164 6.26 14.86 4.78
C ASP A 164 5.25 14.54 5.87
N VAL A 165 4.64 13.36 5.80
CA VAL A 165 3.67 12.89 6.79
C VAL A 165 4.30 12.72 8.17
N VAL A 166 5.48 12.10 8.25
CA VAL A 166 6.22 11.93 9.51
C VAL A 166 6.64 13.29 10.08
N ARG A 167 7.07 14.24 9.25
CA ARG A 167 7.46 15.58 9.69
C ARG A 167 6.28 16.34 10.31
N HIS A 168 5.11 16.21 9.72
CA HIS A 168 3.88 16.87 10.18
C HIS A 168 3.07 16.03 11.18
N SER A 169 3.63 14.91 11.66
CA SER A 169 3.00 14.07 12.68
C SER A 169 3.52 14.40 14.08
N ASN A 170 2.58 14.50 15.02
CA ASN A 170 2.88 14.64 16.45
C ASN A 170 3.12 13.28 17.15
N LEU A 171 2.97 12.17 16.42
CA LEU A 171 3.13 10.82 16.98
C LEU A 171 4.58 10.53 17.34
N LYS A 172 4.80 9.77 18.43
CA LYS A 172 6.09 9.23 18.85
C LYS A 172 6.58 8.15 17.89
N GLY A 173 7.89 7.86 17.89
CA GLY A 173 8.47 6.82 17.02
C GLY A 173 7.83 5.45 17.24
N SER A 174 7.59 5.07 18.50
CA SER A 174 6.86 3.84 18.86
C SER A 174 5.42 3.81 18.32
N GLN A 175 4.72 4.95 18.33
CA GLN A 175 3.34 5.07 17.84
C GLN A 175 3.28 4.96 16.32
N ILE A 176 4.19 5.64 15.60
CA ILE A 176 4.35 5.48 14.14
C ILE A 176 4.62 4.01 13.83
N CYS A 177 5.58 3.38 14.50
CA CYS A 177 5.89 1.97 14.25
C CYS A 177 4.72 1.03 14.55
N ARG A 178 3.98 1.24 15.64
CA ARG A 178 2.75 0.50 15.94
C ARG A 178 1.69 0.68 14.86
N PHE A 179 1.54 1.89 14.32
CA PHE A 179 0.56 2.21 13.30
C PHE A 179 0.73 1.32 12.06
N PHE A 180 1.96 1.12 11.59
CA PHE A 180 2.23 0.33 10.39
C PHE A 180 2.51 -1.15 10.65
N LEU A 181 3.24 -1.50 11.72
CA LEU A 181 3.64 -2.89 11.98
C LEU A 181 2.66 -3.75 12.74
N GLY A 182 2.06 -3.20 13.78
CA GLY A 182 0.90 -3.79 14.43
C GLY A 182 1.26 -4.29 15.79
N GLN A 183 0.61 -5.35 16.23
CA GLN A 183 0.87 -5.98 17.54
C GLN A 183 2.36 -6.28 17.80
N PRO A 184 3.22 -6.59 16.80
CA PRO A 184 4.66 -6.78 17.06
C PRO A 184 5.38 -5.57 17.66
N CYS A 185 4.85 -4.35 17.49
CA CYS A 185 5.38 -3.16 18.13
C CYS A 185 4.65 -2.84 19.43
N VAL A 186 5.02 -3.52 20.52
CA VAL A 186 4.42 -3.27 21.83
C VAL A 186 4.65 -1.81 22.26
N ASN A 187 3.70 -1.24 23.02
CA ASN A 187 3.74 0.10 23.63
C ASN A 187 3.65 1.35 22.71
N GLY A 188 3.27 1.19 21.44
CA GLY A 188 2.96 2.33 20.56
C GLY A 188 1.48 2.74 20.53
N TYR A 189 0.75 2.61 21.64
CA TYR A 189 -0.67 3.01 21.66
C TYR A 189 -0.81 4.51 21.41
N ALA A 190 -1.76 4.86 20.54
CA ALA A 190 -2.08 6.24 20.18
C ALA A 190 -3.59 6.42 20.25
N ALA A 191 -4.06 7.07 21.32
CA ALA A 191 -5.50 7.27 21.58
C ALA A 191 -6.22 7.96 20.42
N GLN A 192 -5.54 8.85 19.69
CA GLN A 192 -6.08 9.52 18.50
C GLN A 192 -6.47 8.57 17.35
N HIS A 193 -5.96 7.34 17.34
CA HIS A 193 -6.31 6.31 16.35
C HIS A 193 -7.23 5.22 16.94
N ASP A 194 -7.67 5.38 18.19
CA ASP A 194 -8.60 4.50 18.86
C ASP A 194 -9.96 5.20 19.00
N TRP A 195 -10.81 4.93 18.02
CA TRP A 195 -12.11 5.58 17.87
C TRP A 195 -13.20 4.55 17.57
N ASN A 196 -14.43 4.92 17.87
CA ASN A 196 -15.63 4.20 17.47
C ASN A 196 -16.56 5.18 16.74
N ILE A 197 -17.48 4.65 15.94
CA ILE A 197 -18.53 5.44 15.29
C ILE A 197 -19.88 5.21 15.96
N THR A 198 -20.81 6.14 15.77
CA THR A 198 -22.21 5.91 16.06
C THR A 198 -22.85 5.14 14.91
N ILE A 199 -23.39 3.96 15.19
CA ILE A 199 -24.08 3.10 14.22
C ILE A 199 -25.57 3.43 14.24
N PHE A 200 -26.17 3.56 13.05
CA PHE A 200 -27.58 3.83 12.84
C PHE A 200 -28.28 2.59 12.26
N PRO A 201 -29.45 2.20 12.81
CA PRO A 201 -30.10 2.73 14.01
C PRO A 201 -29.45 2.10 15.26
N ALA A 202 -29.54 2.73 16.43
CA ALA A 202 -28.99 2.15 17.65
C ALA A 202 -29.73 0.88 18.16
N LYS A 203 -30.78 0.41 17.46
CA LYS A 203 -31.57 -0.78 17.83
C LYS A 203 -31.16 -1.97 16.97
N GLU A 204 -30.81 -3.07 17.63
CA GLU A 204 -30.58 -4.35 16.94
C GLU A 204 -31.80 -4.77 16.13
N PRO A 205 -31.67 -4.98 14.81
CA PRO A 205 -32.74 -5.52 14.00
C PRO A 205 -33.01 -6.97 14.39
N LYS A 206 -34.28 -7.40 14.33
CA LYS A 206 -34.62 -8.82 14.49
C LYS A 206 -34.03 -9.59 13.33
N ILE A 207 -32.93 -10.31 13.59
CA ILE A 207 -32.25 -11.11 12.58
C ILE A 207 -33.23 -12.15 12.01
N ARG A 208 -33.50 -12.07 10.71
CA ARG A 208 -34.31 -13.05 9.98
C ARG A 208 -33.46 -13.69 8.90
N TYR A 209 -32.96 -14.88 9.19
CA TYR A 209 -32.35 -15.74 8.18
C TYR A 209 -33.43 -16.43 7.35
N PRO A 210 -33.25 -16.57 6.03
CA PRO A 210 -34.07 -17.48 5.25
C PRO A 210 -33.91 -18.89 5.83
N LEU A 211 -34.97 -19.45 6.43
CA LEU A 211 -34.96 -20.78 7.03
C LEU A 211 -35.02 -21.90 5.98
N THR A 212 -35.37 -21.55 4.74
CA THR A 212 -35.56 -22.48 3.64
C THR A 212 -34.70 -22.11 2.46
N LYS A 213 -34.15 -23.14 1.79
CA LYS A 213 -33.46 -22.97 0.51
C LYS A 213 -34.47 -22.41 -0.51
N PRO A 214 -34.07 -21.45 -1.36
CA PRO A 214 -34.91 -21.03 -2.48
C PRO A 214 -35.32 -22.22 -3.35
N SER A 215 -36.54 -22.19 -3.88
CA SER A 215 -37.00 -23.20 -4.85
C SER A 215 -36.06 -23.25 -6.06
N GLU A 216 -35.79 -24.44 -6.58
CA GLU A 216 -34.99 -24.64 -7.80
C GLU A 216 -35.59 -23.96 -9.04
N LYS A 217 -36.86 -23.55 -8.97
CA LYS A 217 -37.54 -22.77 -10.01
C LYS A 217 -37.11 -21.30 -10.04
N VAL A 218 -36.45 -20.80 -8.99
CA VAL A 218 -35.95 -19.42 -8.94
C VAL A 218 -34.59 -19.37 -9.65
N PRO A 219 -34.45 -18.63 -10.75
CA PRO A 219 -33.17 -18.54 -11.46
C PRO A 219 -32.11 -17.90 -10.56
N PRO A 220 -30.89 -18.48 -10.48
CA PRO A 220 -29.82 -17.89 -9.69
C PRO A 220 -29.35 -16.58 -10.34
N LEU A 221 -28.86 -15.67 -9.51
CA LEU A 221 -28.11 -14.51 -9.98
C LEU A 221 -26.64 -14.93 -10.15
N LYS A 222 -26.12 -14.89 -11.37
CA LYS A 222 -24.72 -15.25 -11.67
C LYS A 222 -23.86 -13.98 -11.74
N ILE A 223 -22.98 -13.83 -10.74
CA ILE A 223 -22.05 -12.72 -10.63
C ILE A 223 -20.65 -13.19 -11.02
N LEU A 224 -20.02 -12.49 -11.97
CA LEU A 224 -18.60 -12.64 -12.24
C LEU A 224 -17.81 -11.71 -11.31
N GLN A 225 -16.79 -12.21 -10.62
CA GLN A 225 -15.87 -11.36 -9.86
C GLN A 225 -14.49 -11.37 -10.52
N ILE A 226 -13.97 -10.17 -10.81
CA ILE A 226 -12.62 -9.93 -11.34
C ILE A 226 -11.90 -9.02 -10.35
N SER A 227 -10.67 -9.36 -9.99
CA SER A 227 -9.85 -8.61 -9.03
C SER A 227 -8.37 -8.75 -9.38
N ASP A 228 -7.56 -7.78 -8.99
CA ASP A 228 -6.10 -7.86 -8.99
C ASP A 228 -5.54 -8.21 -10.38
N THR A 229 -6.06 -7.54 -11.41
CA THR A 229 -5.65 -7.83 -12.79
C THR A 229 -4.19 -7.48 -13.03
N HIS A 230 -3.67 -6.45 -12.35
CA HIS A 230 -2.31 -5.92 -12.48
C HIS A 230 -1.82 -5.98 -13.94
N PHE A 231 -2.53 -5.28 -14.81
CA PHE A 231 -2.19 -5.25 -16.22
C PHE A 231 -0.86 -4.53 -16.38
N ASP A 232 0.15 -5.24 -16.86
CA ASP A 232 1.46 -4.67 -17.18
C ASP A 232 1.54 -4.36 -18.67
N PRO A 233 1.42 -3.07 -19.08
CA PRO A 233 1.57 -2.70 -20.48
C PRO A 233 3.01 -2.85 -20.99
N LEU A 234 3.99 -3.05 -20.09
CA LEU A 234 5.41 -3.18 -20.43
C LEU A 234 5.93 -4.62 -20.36
N TYR A 235 5.05 -5.61 -20.10
CA TYR A 235 5.45 -7.01 -20.09
C TYR A 235 6.00 -7.43 -21.47
N GLU A 236 7.19 -8.02 -21.47
CA GLU A 236 7.89 -8.44 -22.68
C GLU A 236 8.26 -9.92 -22.61
N VAL A 237 7.73 -10.71 -23.56
CA VAL A 237 8.03 -12.14 -23.67
C VAL A 237 9.53 -12.34 -23.94
N GLY A 238 10.16 -13.24 -23.21
CA GLY A 238 11.59 -13.55 -23.37
C GLY A 238 12.54 -12.65 -22.58
N SER A 239 12.05 -11.56 -21.98
CA SER A 239 12.85 -10.69 -21.09
C SER A 239 13.25 -11.41 -19.79
N ASN A 240 14.14 -10.83 -19.00
CA ASN A 240 14.56 -11.43 -17.73
C ASN A 240 13.43 -11.40 -16.69
N ALA A 241 13.00 -12.58 -16.26
CA ALA A 241 12.00 -12.77 -15.21
C ALA A 241 12.61 -12.95 -13.81
N ASP A 242 13.94 -13.01 -13.72
CA ASP A 242 14.71 -13.08 -12.47
C ASP A 242 15.75 -11.94 -12.42
N CYS A 243 15.24 -10.72 -12.31
CA CYS A 243 16.01 -9.49 -12.46
C CYS A 243 16.50 -8.87 -11.15
N GLY A 244 16.17 -9.48 -10.00
CA GLY A 244 16.52 -8.95 -8.68
C GLY A 244 15.73 -7.70 -8.26
N GLU A 245 14.75 -7.26 -9.05
CA GLU A 245 13.83 -6.15 -8.70
C GLU A 245 12.46 -6.69 -8.21
N PRO A 246 11.59 -5.86 -7.62
CA PRO A 246 10.26 -6.29 -7.17
C PRO A 246 9.30 -6.67 -8.30
N LEU A 247 9.55 -6.18 -9.52
CA LEU A 247 8.82 -6.52 -10.75
C LEU A 247 9.83 -6.68 -11.90
N CYS A 248 9.73 -7.78 -12.63
CA CYS A 248 10.57 -8.20 -13.73
C CYS A 248 9.71 -8.44 -15.00
N CYS A 249 10.20 -9.23 -15.95
CA CYS A 249 9.52 -9.54 -17.21
C CYS A 249 9.26 -8.33 -18.12
N ARG A 250 10.09 -7.30 -18.05
CA ARG A 250 10.04 -6.13 -18.92
C ARG A 250 11.34 -5.98 -19.69
N ALA A 251 11.34 -5.19 -20.76
CA ALA A 251 12.58 -4.80 -21.45
C ALA A 251 13.64 -4.26 -20.47
N SER A 252 13.21 -3.44 -19.50
CA SER A 252 14.08 -2.84 -18.48
C SER A 252 14.69 -3.85 -17.50
N SER A 253 14.19 -5.09 -17.46
CA SER A 253 14.71 -6.16 -16.61
C SER A 253 16.00 -6.79 -17.18
N GLY A 254 16.38 -6.43 -18.41
CA GLY A 254 17.58 -6.91 -19.09
C GLY A 254 17.38 -8.27 -19.78
N ALA A 255 18.46 -8.76 -20.38
CA ALA A 255 18.48 -10.08 -21.00
C ALA A 255 18.54 -11.18 -19.92
N PRO A 256 17.80 -12.30 -20.10
CA PRO A 256 17.86 -13.41 -19.16
C PRO A 256 19.21 -14.11 -19.22
N ASN A 257 19.75 -14.52 -18.05
CA ASN A 257 21.00 -15.28 -17.97
C ASN A 257 20.93 -16.67 -18.64
N SER A 258 19.71 -17.21 -18.82
CA SER A 258 19.45 -18.48 -19.49
C SER A 258 18.03 -18.51 -20.05
N THR A 259 17.73 -19.47 -20.93
CA THR A 259 16.35 -19.68 -21.42
C THR A 259 15.34 -19.98 -20.30
N LYS A 260 15.78 -20.54 -19.17
CA LYS A 260 14.93 -20.76 -17.99
C LYS A 260 14.62 -19.47 -17.23
N SER A 261 15.45 -18.44 -17.40
CA SER A 261 15.26 -17.10 -16.80
C SER A 261 14.40 -16.18 -17.67
N ALA A 262 14.03 -16.63 -18.87
CA ALA A 262 13.22 -15.86 -19.81
C ALA A 262 11.73 -15.87 -19.43
N ALA A 263 11.08 -14.71 -19.56
CA ALA A 263 9.67 -14.51 -19.29
C ALA A 263 8.78 -15.29 -20.27
N GLY A 264 7.77 -15.98 -19.74
CA GLY A 264 6.84 -16.76 -20.54
C GLY A 264 5.92 -15.92 -21.42
N LYS A 265 5.30 -16.54 -22.44
CA LYS A 265 4.35 -15.87 -23.34
C LYS A 265 3.08 -15.38 -22.62
N TRP A 266 2.59 -16.16 -21.67
CA TRP A 266 1.30 -15.95 -21.00
C TRP A 266 1.44 -15.31 -19.62
N GLY A 267 2.64 -14.92 -19.22
CA GLY A 267 3.00 -14.59 -17.84
C GLY A 267 4.13 -15.49 -17.36
N ASP A 268 4.55 -15.25 -16.12
CA ASP A 268 5.65 -15.96 -15.47
C ASP A 268 5.31 -16.20 -13.99
N TYR A 269 5.81 -17.28 -13.40
CA TYR A 269 5.55 -17.63 -12.00
C TYR A 269 6.43 -16.87 -10.99
N ARG A 270 7.36 -16.03 -11.47
CA ARG A 270 8.23 -15.19 -10.64
C ARG A 270 7.59 -13.83 -10.37
N LYS A 271 8.41 -12.79 -10.19
CA LYS A 271 8.00 -11.43 -9.86
C LYS A 271 7.55 -10.70 -11.14
N CYS A 272 6.45 -11.11 -11.74
CA CYS A 272 5.94 -10.55 -12.99
C CYS A 272 4.43 -10.36 -12.93
N ASP A 273 3.95 -9.32 -13.61
CA ASP A 273 2.53 -8.97 -13.68
C ASP A 273 1.90 -9.42 -15.01
N THR A 274 0.61 -9.15 -15.19
CA THR A 274 -0.22 -9.78 -16.22
C THR A 274 0.01 -9.11 -17.59
N PRO A 275 0.48 -9.85 -18.61
CA PRO A 275 0.53 -9.31 -19.97
C PRO A 275 -0.86 -9.18 -20.59
N LEU A 276 -1.00 -8.27 -21.56
CA LEU A 276 -2.26 -8.07 -22.29
C LEU A 276 -2.81 -9.37 -22.90
N ILE A 277 -1.93 -10.22 -23.41
CA ILE A 277 -2.33 -11.49 -24.05
C ILE A 277 -3.06 -12.40 -23.06
N LEU A 278 -2.62 -12.48 -21.80
CA LEU A 278 -3.29 -13.28 -20.76
C LEU A 278 -4.62 -12.64 -20.37
N LEU A 279 -4.61 -11.34 -20.06
CA LEU A 279 -5.81 -10.61 -19.64
C LEU A 279 -6.92 -10.70 -20.70
N GLU A 280 -6.59 -10.41 -21.97
CA GLU A 280 -7.56 -10.45 -23.05
C GLU A 280 -8.03 -11.87 -23.37
N ASN A 281 -7.14 -12.87 -23.27
CA ASN A 281 -7.53 -14.28 -23.47
C ASN A 281 -8.50 -14.76 -22.38
N ALA A 282 -8.24 -14.43 -21.12
CA ALA A 282 -9.13 -14.76 -20.01
C ALA A 282 -10.52 -14.13 -20.20
N ILE A 283 -10.57 -12.83 -20.52
CA ILE A 283 -11.83 -12.12 -20.79
C ILE A 283 -12.59 -12.75 -21.98
N LYS A 284 -11.90 -13.02 -23.09
CA LYS A 284 -12.49 -13.68 -24.27
C LYS A 284 -13.04 -15.06 -23.93
N HIS A 285 -12.33 -15.84 -23.11
CA HIS A 285 -12.79 -17.16 -22.68
C HIS A 285 -14.04 -17.04 -21.80
N ILE A 286 -14.05 -16.14 -20.82
CA ILE A 286 -15.22 -15.90 -19.95
C ILE A 286 -16.45 -15.56 -20.80
N VAL A 287 -16.33 -14.57 -21.69
CA VAL A 287 -17.43 -14.13 -22.56
C VAL A 287 -17.89 -15.25 -23.50
N LYS A 288 -16.99 -16.14 -23.94
CA LYS A 288 -17.35 -17.29 -24.78
C LYS A 288 -18.12 -18.36 -23.99
N THR A 289 -17.66 -18.66 -22.77
CA THR A 289 -18.16 -19.78 -21.95
C THR A 289 -19.41 -19.42 -21.16
N HIS A 290 -19.48 -18.22 -20.59
CA HIS A 290 -20.55 -17.76 -19.71
C HIS A 290 -21.39 -16.70 -20.41
N LYS A 291 -22.53 -17.12 -20.97
CA LYS A 291 -23.50 -16.24 -21.65
C LYS A 291 -24.59 -15.68 -20.73
N ASP A 292 -24.61 -16.15 -19.50
CA ASP A 292 -25.65 -15.91 -18.50
C ASP A 292 -25.13 -15.13 -17.28
N ILE A 293 -24.13 -14.25 -17.48
CA ILE A 293 -23.63 -13.36 -16.43
C ILE A 293 -24.60 -12.18 -16.28
N ASP A 294 -25.12 -12.00 -15.07
CA ASP A 294 -26.07 -10.92 -14.77
C ASP A 294 -25.38 -9.62 -14.36
N ALA A 295 -24.23 -9.71 -13.70
CA ALA A 295 -23.44 -8.56 -13.27
C ALA A 295 -21.98 -8.94 -13.00
N ILE A 296 -21.11 -7.92 -12.97
CA ILE A 296 -19.68 -8.06 -12.73
C ILE A 296 -19.27 -7.23 -11.53
N TYR A 297 -18.56 -7.84 -10.58
CA TYR A 297 -17.84 -7.15 -9.51
C TYR A 297 -16.39 -7.02 -9.91
N TRP A 298 -15.88 -5.78 -9.94
CA TRP A 298 -14.52 -5.50 -10.40
C TRP A 298 -13.72 -4.77 -9.32
N THR A 299 -13.02 -5.52 -8.48
CA THR A 299 -12.53 -5.03 -7.17
C THR A 299 -11.11 -4.45 -7.18
N GLY A 300 -10.75 -3.72 -8.25
CA GLY A 300 -9.54 -2.88 -8.29
C GLY A 300 -8.23 -3.63 -8.53
N ASP A 301 -7.12 -2.93 -8.25
CA ASP A 301 -5.74 -3.33 -8.49
C ASP A 301 -5.44 -3.59 -9.99
N LEU A 302 -5.51 -2.50 -10.75
CA LEU A 302 -5.32 -2.46 -12.20
C LEU A 302 -3.87 -2.19 -12.60
N PRO A 303 -3.18 -1.19 -12.01
CA PRO A 303 -1.77 -0.93 -12.36
C PRO A 303 -0.83 -2.04 -11.87
N PRO A 304 0.34 -2.20 -12.52
CA PRO A 304 1.34 -3.19 -12.10
C PRO A 304 2.09 -2.77 -10.83
N HIS A 305 3.01 -3.62 -10.36
CA HIS A 305 3.80 -3.45 -9.15
C HIS A 305 5.12 -2.67 -9.37
N ASP A 306 5.19 -1.81 -10.39
CA ASP A 306 6.35 -0.96 -10.72
C ASP A 306 6.37 0.37 -9.96
N VAL A 307 5.98 0.31 -8.70
CA VAL A 307 5.66 1.45 -7.81
C VAL A 307 6.78 2.49 -7.65
N TRP A 308 8.02 2.15 -8.03
CA TRP A 308 9.19 3.04 -7.99
C TRP A 308 9.36 3.88 -9.27
N VAL A 309 8.56 3.67 -10.30
CA VAL A 309 8.61 4.44 -11.56
C VAL A 309 7.23 4.89 -12.05
N GLN A 310 6.18 4.74 -11.25
CA GLN A 310 4.80 5.09 -11.63
C GLN A 310 4.56 6.60 -11.69
N THR A 311 3.75 7.01 -12.66
CA THR A 311 3.20 8.37 -12.76
C THR A 311 1.67 8.35 -12.68
N ARG A 312 1.07 9.50 -12.33
CA ARG A 312 -0.40 9.63 -12.35
C ARG A 312 -0.95 9.34 -13.74
N GLU A 313 -0.23 9.78 -14.76
CA GLU A 313 -0.57 9.59 -16.17
C GLU A 313 -0.61 8.11 -16.55
N ASP A 314 0.38 7.32 -16.12
CA ASP A 314 0.44 5.88 -16.38
C ASP A 314 -0.73 5.14 -15.70
N ASN A 315 -1.02 5.44 -14.43
CA ASN A 315 -2.14 4.82 -13.72
C ASN A 315 -3.50 5.19 -14.35
N ILE A 316 -3.66 6.44 -14.79
CA ILE A 316 -4.86 6.89 -15.51
C ILE A 316 -4.97 6.22 -16.88
N ALA A 317 -3.86 6.05 -17.59
CA ALA A 317 -3.83 5.32 -18.86
C ALA A 317 -4.22 3.85 -18.67
N ASN A 318 -3.72 3.20 -17.62
CA ASN A 318 -4.07 1.84 -17.25
C ASN A 318 -5.59 1.72 -16.95
N LEU A 319 -6.13 2.59 -16.09
CA LEU A 319 -7.56 2.65 -15.78
C LEU A 319 -8.42 2.83 -17.04
N LYS A 320 -8.04 3.76 -17.91
CA LYS A 320 -8.76 4.02 -19.17
C LYS A 320 -8.73 2.82 -20.10
N PHE A 321 -7.57 2.18 -20.24
CA PHE A 321 -7.38 1.03 -21.10
C PHE A 321 -8.20 -0.16 -20.62
N THR A 322 -8.06 -0.54 -19.35
CA THR A 322 -8.77 -1.67 -18.75
C THR A 322 -10.27 -1.43 -18.71
N SER A 323 -10.74 -0.22 -18.38
CA SER A 323 -12.17 0.12 -18.43
C SER A 323 -12.76 -0.01 -19.84
N LYS A 324 -12.02 0.44 -20.87
CA LYS A 324 -12.41 0.24 -22.28
C LYS A 324 -12.43 -1.24 -22.66
N LEU A 325 -11.47 -2.02 -22.18
CA LEU A 325 -11.43 -3.47 -22.42
C LEU A 325 -12.65 -4.17 -21.82
N MET A 326 -12.98 -3.85 -20.57
CA MET A 326 -14.17 -4.35 -19.87
C MET A 326 -15.45 -3.97 -20.62
N ALA A 327 -15.62 -2.69 -21.00
CA ALA A 327 -16.78 -2.21 -21.73
C ALA A 327 -16.93 -2.85 -23.13
N LYS A 328 -15.80 -3.12 -23.80
CA LYS A 328 -15.77 -3.78 -25.12
C LYS A 328 -16.28 -5.21 -25.05
N TYR A 329 -15.79 -6.00 -24.09
CA TYR A 329 -16.05 -7.44 -24.04
C TYR A 329 -17.32 -7.81 -23.27
N PHE A 330 -17.67 -7.07 -22.21
CA PHE A 330 -18.85 -7.32 -21.40
C PHE A 330 -20.02 -6.38 -21.75
N LYS A 331 -20.26 -6.19 -23.05
CA LYS A 331 -21.30 -5.27 -23.55
C LYS A 331 -22.68 -5.66 -23.01
N GLY A 332 -23.38 -4.70 -22.43
CA GLY A 332 -24.74 -4.87 -21.90
C GLY A 332 -24.82 -5.52 -20.52
N ILE A 333 -23.68 -5.89 -19.92
CA ILE A 333 -23.62 -6.42 -18.55
C ILE A 333 -23.18 -5.29 -17.61
N PRO A 334 -23.92 -4.99 -16.53
CA PRO A 334 -23.51 -3.97 -15.57
C PRO A 334 -22.24 -4.38 -14.82
N VAL A 335 -21.31 -3.43 -14.68
CA VAL A 335 -20.08 -3.59 -13.91
C VAL A 335 -20.14 -2.70 -12.68
N PHE A 336 -19.87 -3.28 -11.51
CA PHE A 336 -19.78 -2.59 -10.22
C PHE A 336 -18.32 -2.61 -9.77
N PRO A 337 -17.55 -1.55 -10.06
CA PRO A 337 -16.14 -1.48 -9.68
C PRO A 337 -15.94 -1.06 -8.22
N SER A 338 -14.79 -1.41 -7.66
CA SER A 338 -14.23 -0.83 -6.43
C SER A 338 -12.79 -0.42 -6.70
N VAL A 339 -12.32 0.60 -5.97
CA VAL A 339 -10.92 1.04 -6.05
C VAL A 339 -10.03 0.11 -5.21
N GLY A 340 -8.88 -0.29 -5.76
CA GLY A 340 -7.82 -1.01 -5.07
C GLY A 340 -6.76 -0.06 -4.52
N ASN A 341 -5.64 -0.60 -4.04
CA ASN A 341 -4.58 0.22 -3.47
C ASN A 341 -3.54 0.67 -4.50
N HIS A 342 -3.41 -0.05 -5.62
CA HIS A 342 -2.49 0.28 -6.69
C HIS A 342 -2.96 1.41 -7.63
N GLU A 343 -4.21 1.87 -7.55
CA GLU A 343 -4.70 2.95 -8.42
C GLU A 343 -4.06 4.32 -8.12
N SER A 344 -3.66 4.57 -6.89
CA SER A 344 -3.06 5.84 -6.47
C SER A 344 -1.57 5.94 -6.80
N VAL A 345 -1.07 7.17 -6.92
CA VAL A 345 0.37 7.48 -7.01
C VAL A 345 0.71 8.55 -5.98
N PRO A 346 1.60 8.26 -5.02
CA PRO A 346 2.19 6.95 -4.74
C PRO A 346 1.15 5.86 -4.42
N VAL A 347 1.48 4.60 -4.66
CA VAL A 347 0.68 3.43 -4.26
C VAL A 347 0.27 3.52 -2.79
N ASP A 348 -0.94 3.03 -2.46
CA ASP A 348 -1.62 3.16 -1.16
C ASP A 348 -1.85 4.62 -0.65
N GLY A 349 -1.36 5.63 -1.37
CA GLY A 349 -1.43 7.04 -1.02
C GLY A 349 -2.80 7.64 -1.26
N PHE A 350 -3.80 7.28 -0.46
CA PHE A 350 -5.15 7.82 -0.52
C PHE A 350 -5.36 8.94 0.50
N ALA A 351 -5.00 10.16 0.10
CA ALA A 351 -5.07 11.32 0.98
C ALA A 351 -6.52 11.67 1.38
N PRO A 352 -6.81 11.88 2.68
CA PRO A 352 -8.09 12.42 3.13
C PRO A 352 -8.19 13.93 2.87
N PRO A 353 -9.38 14.56 2.94
CA PRO A 353 -9.57 15.98 2.60
C PRO A 353 -8.76 16.98 3.43
N HIS A 354 -8.31 16.61 4.62
CA HIS A 354 -7.48 17.45 5.48
C HIS A 354 -5.99 17.43 5.08
N ALA A 355 -5.61 16.60 4.12
CA ALA A 355 -4.28 16.62 3.52
C ALA A 355 -4.03 17.95 2.76
N PRO A 356 -2.77 18.37 2.59
CA PRO A 356 -2.45 19.55 1.80
C PRO A 356 -3.05 19.51 0.38
N PRO A 357 -3.49 20.64 -0.21
CA PRO A 357 -4.19 20.66 -1.49
C PRO A 357 -3.45 19.96 -2.65
N HIS A 358 -2.12 19.97 -2.65
CA HIS A 358 -1.31 19.32 -3.68
C HIS A 358 -1.33 17.78 -3.59
N LYS A 359 -1.82 17.21 -2.47
CA LYS A 359 -2.04 15.78 -2.26
C LYS A 359 -3.48 15.34 -2.57
N ASN A 360 -4.33 16.23 -3.11
CA ASN A 360 -5.72 15.88 -3.39
C ASN A 360 -5.84 14.65 -4.32
N MET A 361 -6.92 13.90 -4.13
CA MET A 361 -7.22 12.70 -4.91
C MET A 361 -8.10 12.95 -6.14
N SER A 362 -8.43 14.21 -6.45
CA SER A 362 -9.35 14.58 -7.53
C SER A 362 -8.87 14.06 -8.88
N TRP A 363 -7.55 14.09 -9.15
CA TRP A 363 -6.97 13.54 -10.38
C TRP A 363 -7.39 12.08 -10.65
N LEU A 364 -7.52 11.27 -9.60
CA LEU A 364 -7.94 9.88 -9.67
C LEU A 364 -9.47 9.77 -9.60
N TYR A 365 -10.09 10.37 -8.59
CA TYR A 365 -11.52 10.20 -8.31
C TYR A 365 -12.41 10.79 -9.40
N ASP A 366 -12.01 11.91 -10.01
CA ASP A 366 -12.73 12.46 -11.16
C ASP A 366 -12.65 11.54 -12.37
N GLN A 367 -11.49 10.92 -12.59
CA GLN A 367 -11.32 9.98 -13.69
C GLN A 367 -12.05 8.65 -13.43
N LEU A 368 -12.11 8.17 -12.20
CA LEU A 368 -12.95 7.02 -11.81
C LEU A 368 -14.42 7.34 -12.10
N ALA A 369 -14.91 8.53 -11.72
CA ALA A 369 -16.28 8.94 -12.02
C ALA A 369 -16.57 8.95 -13.54
N VAL A 370 -15.61 9.38 -14.37
CA VAL A 370 -15.74 9.37 -15.84
C VAL A 370 -15.76 7.95 -16.42
N GLU A 371 -14.85 7.08 -16.01
CA GLU A 371 -14.82 5.71 -16.56
C GLU A 371 -15.95 4.84 -16.01
N TRP A 372 -16.34 5.02 -14.74
CA TRP A 372 -17.40 4.24 -14.11
C TRP A 372 -18.81 4.69 -14.50
N SER A 373 -18.98 5.92 -15.05
CA SER A 373 -20.29 6.37 -15.56
C SER A 373 -20.79 5.56 -16.78
N ARG A 374 -19.95 4.68 -17.32
CA ARG A 374 -20.34 3.68 -18.33
C ARG A 374 -21.37 2.68 -17.79
N TRP A 375 -21.34 2.42 -16.47
CA TRP A 375 -22.13 1.38 -15.83
C TRP A 375 -22.95 1.89 -14.65
N LEU A 376 -22.47 2.94 -13.97
CA LEU A 376 -23.11 3.47 -12.77
C LEU A 376 -24.00 4.68 -13.09
N PRO A 377 -25.14 4.82 -12.38
CA PRO A 377 -26.04 5.96 -12.58
C PRO A 377 -25.44 7.25 -12.02
N THR A 378 -25.80 8.40 -12.59
CA THR A 378 -25.27 9.73 -12.22
C THR A 378 -25.31 10.05 -10.72
N LYS A 379 -26.28 9.52 -9.97
CA LYS A 379 -26.38 9.68 -8.51
C LYS A 379 -25.17 9.18 -7.72
N THR A 380 -24.36 8.26 -8.28
CA THR A 380 -23.14 7.77 -7.62
C THR A 380 -21.96 8.71 -7.81
N HIS A 381 -22.02 9.63 -8.77
CA HIS A 381 -20.86 10.43 -9.15
C HIS A 381 -20.34 11.32 -8.02
N GLU A 382 -21.22 11.84 -7.18
CA GLU A 382 -20.83 12.70 -6.05
C GLU A 382 -19.98 11.92 -5.02
N THR A 383 -20.43 10.75 -4.58
CA THR A 383 -19.68 9.95 -3.60
C THR A 383 -18.42 9.35 -4.20
N ILE A 384 -18.42 9.01 -5.50
CA ILE A 384 -17.21 8.58 -6.22
C ILE A 384 -16.17 9.71 -6.22
N ARG A 385 -16.56 10.94 -6.55
CA ARG A 385 -15.65 12.10 -6.53
C ARG A 385 -15.22 12.47 -5.11
N LYS A 386 -16.07 12.25 -4.12
CA LYS A 386 -15.75 12.49 -2.70
C LYS A 386 -14.69 11.52 -2.19
N GLY A 387 -14.79 10.22 -2.50
CA GLY A 387 -13.98 9.20 -1.84
C GLY A 387 -13.86 7.84 -2.52
N ALA A 388 -14.25 7.73 -3.80
CA ALA A 388 -14.27 6.48 -4.56
C ALA A 388 -15.11 5.34 -3.91
N PHE A 389 -16.18 5.71 -3.19
CA PHE A 389 -17.20 4.79 -2.69
C PHE A 389 -18.59 5.19 -3.20
N TYR A 390 -19.53 4.24 -3.30
CA TYR A 390 -20.88 4.51 -3.80
C TYR A 390 -21.89 3.42 -3.43
N SER A 391 -23.17 3.74 -3.61
CA SER A 391 -24.29 2.84 -3.37
C SER A 391 -25.28 2.92 -4.55
N THR A 392 -25.68 1.78 -5.09
CA THR A 392 -26.63 1.72 -6.21
C THR A 392 -27.42 0.42 -6.21
N LEU A 393 -28.54 0.37 -6.94
CA LEU A 393 -29.32 -0.86 -7.10
C LEU A 393 -28.72 -1.69 -8.24
N LEU A 394 -28.51 -2.98 -7.99
CA LEU A 394 -28.29 -3.98 -9.04
C LEU A 394 -29.61 -4.32 -9.71
N LYS A 395 -30.66 -4.50 -8.90
CA LYS A 395 -32.06 -4.65 -9.34
C LYS A 395 -33.01 -4.19 -8.23
N LYS A 396 -34.31 -4.11 -8.52
CA LYS A 396 -35.32 -3.78 -7.50
C LYS A 396 -35.17 -4.71 -6.30
N GLY A 397 -35.05 -4.13 -5.10
CA GLY A 397 -34.87 -4.89 -3.85
C GLY A 397 -33.45 -5.39 -3.59
N PHE A 398 -32.47 -5.07 -4.44
CA PHE A 398 -31.08 -5.51 -4.28
C PHE A 398 -30.07 -4.40 -4.60
N ARG A 399 -29.32 -3.99 -3.58
CA ARG A 399 -28.29 -2.96 -3.60
C ARG A 399 -26.87 -3.53 -3.63
N VAL A 400 -25.98 -2.82 -4.31
CA VAL A 400 -24.53 -2.98 -4.21
C VAL A 400 -23.97 -1.71 -3.58
N ILE A 401 -23.12 -1.88 -2.57
CA ILE A 401 -22.37 -0.80 -1.94
C ILE A 401 -20.89 -1.09 -2.16
N SER A 402 -20.19 -0.18 -2.83
CA SER A 402 -18.73 -0.23 -2.96
C SER A 402 -18.09 0.64 -1.91
N VAL A 403 -17.25 0.04 -1.06
CA VAL A 403 -16.44 0.72 -0.05
C VAL A 403 -15.02 0.95 -0.57
N ASN A 404 -14.42 2.09 -0.20
CA ASN A 404 -13.01 2.34 -0.47
C ASN A 404 -12.19 1.85 0.73
N GLY A 405 -11.71 0.61 0.62
CA GLY A 405 -10.93 -0.08 1.65
C GLY A 405 -9.58 0.58 1.97
N ASN A 406 -9.07 1.48 1.11
CA ASN A 406 -7.81 2.18 1.37
C ASN A 406 -7.85 3.08 2.62
N TYR A 407 -9.05 3.48 3.04
CA TYR A 407 -9.23 4.25 4.27
C TYR A 407 -9.22 3.40 5.55
N CYS A 408 -9.23 2.05 5.43
CA CYS A 408 -8.86 1.17 6.53
C CYS A 408 -7.35 0.92 6.59
N SER A 409 -6.66 1.08 5.46
CA SER A 409 -5.34 0.49 5.25
C SER A 409 -4.28 1.14 6.12
N ARG A 410 -3.54 0.32 6.84
CA ARG A 410 -2.32 0.72 7.55
C ARG A 410 -1.25 1.18 6.57
N MET A 411 -1.39 0.81 5.30
CA MET A 411 -0.49 1.16 4.21
C MET A 411 -0.73 2.59 3.72
N ASN A 412 -1.94 3.10 3.90
CA ASN A 412 -2.25 4.49 3.64
C ASN A 412 -1.61 5.38 4.71
N PHE A 413 -0.37 5.81 4.44
CA PHE A 413 0.44 6.57 5.38
C PHE A 413 -0.19 7.92 5.76
N TYR A 414 -1.06 8.50 4.93
CA TYR A 414 -1.79 9.74 5.27
C TYR A 414 -2.69 9.61 6.50
N LEU A 415 -3.13 8.39 6.82
CA LEU A 415 -3.95 8.12 8.00
C LEU A 415 -3.18 8.28 9.32
N LEU A 416 -1.86 8.48 9.28
CA LEU A 416 -1.08 8.91 10.45
C LEU A 416 -1.51 10.28 10.97
N TRP A 417 -1.97 11.19 10.10
CA TRP A 417 -2.44 12.51 10.53
C TRP A 417 -3.75 12.40 11.28
N ASN A 418 -4.71 11.68 10.71
CA ASN A 418 -5.97 11.34 11.34
C ASN A 418 -6.58 10.11 10.65
N SER A 419 -6.89 9.08 11.44
CA SER A 419 -7.51 7.85 10.94
C SER A 419 -8.98 7.70 11.34
N THR A 420 -9.56 8.68 12.03
CA THR A 420 -10.97 8.66 12.46
C THR A 420 -11.88 8.74 11.24
N ASP A 421 -12.59 7.64 10.98
CA ASP A 421 -13.52 7.43 9.87
C ASP A 421 -13.30 8.35 8.66
N PRO A 422 -12.22 8.14 7.87
CA PRO A 422 -11.88 9.05 6.80
C PRO A 422 -13.04 9.23 5.80
N LEU A 423 -13.42 10.48 5.54
CA LEU A 423 -14.57 10.89 4.73
C LEU A 423 -15.95 10.51 5.28
N ASP A 424 -16.02 10.15 6.56
CA ASP A 424 -17.21 9.61 7.22
C ASP A 424 -17.74 8.36 6.49
N GLN A 425 -16.84 7.53 5.94
CA GLN A 425 -17.23 6.42 5.08
C GLN A 425 -18.01 5.34 5.83
N LEU A 426 -17.60 4.99 7.05
CA LEU A 426 -18.33 3.99 7.85
C LEU A 426 -19.65 4.57 8.36
N ALA A 427 -19.68 5.84 8.75
CA ALA A 427 -20.92 6.53 9.09
C ALA A 427 -21.88 6.60 7.88
N TRP A 428 -21.36 6.84 6.67
CA TRP A 428 -22.12 6.77 5.42
C TRP A 428 -22.62 5.35 5.13
N LEU A 429 -21.76 4.33 5.29
CA LEU A 429 -22.11 2.92 5.08
C LEU A 429 -23.26 2.50 6.01
N SER A 430 -23.17 2.85 7.29
CA SER A 430 -24.23 2.56 8.26
C SER A 430 -25.57 3.19 7.85
N LYS A 431 -25.57 4.44 7.37
CA LYS A 431 -26.78 5.11 6.87
C LYS A 431 -27.34 4.46 5.60
N GLU A 432 -26.49 4.03 4.67
CA GLU A 432 -26.91 3.32 3.46
C GLU A 432 -27.54 1.95 3.78
N LEU A 433 -26.95 1.22 4.74
CA LEU A 433 -27.49 -0.06 5.21
C LEU A 433 -28.82 0.14 5.92
N GLN A 434 -28.96 1.16 6.76
CA GLN A 434 -30.25 1.48 7.37
C GLN A 434 -31.30 1.82 6.32
N SER A 435 -30.95 2.63 5.32
CA SER A 435 -31.88 2.96 4.23
C SER A 435 -32.29 1.73 3.41
N ALA A 436 -31.39 0.75 3.26
CA ALA A 436 -31.70 -0.52 2.62
C ALA A 436 -32.66 -1.36 3.48
N GLU A 437 -32.45 -1.41 4.80
CA GLU A 437 -33.35 -2.07 5.75
C GLU A 437 -34.77 -1.48 5.70
N ASP A 438 -34.89 -0.15 5.78
CA ASP A 438 -36.17 0.57 5.70
C ASP A 438 -36.95 0.26 4.41
N LYS A 439 -36.23 -0.02 3.32
CA LYS A 439 -36.78 -0.35 2.00
C LYS A 439 -36.96 -1.85 1.77
N GLY A 440 -36.57 -2.70 2.73
CA GLY A 440 -36.58 -4.16 2.59
C GLY A 440 -35.62 -4.67 1.51
N GLU A 441 -34.56 -3.94 1.21
CA GLU A 441 -33.54 -4.31 0.23
C GLU A 441 -32.51 -5.27 0.83
N LYS A 442 -31.97 -6.17 0.01
CA LYS A 442 -30.74 -6.91 0.33
C LYS A 442 -29.52 -6.15 -0.19
N VAL A 443 -28.37 -6.38 0.42
CA VAL A 443 -27.14 -5.64 0.12
C VAL A 443 -25.98 -6.61 -0.11
N HIS A 444 -25.23 -6.39 -1.20
CA HIS A 444 -23.87 -6.89 -1.36
C HIS A 444 -22.90 -5.73 -1.15
N ILE A 445 -21.91 -5.90 -0.27
CA ILE A 445 -20.81 -4.95 -0.10
C ILE A 445 -19.61 -5.48 -0.89
N ILE A 446 -19.00 -4.61 -1.69
CA ILE A 446 -17.78 -4.90 -2.46
C ILE A 446 -16.67 -3.91 -2.07
N GLY A 447 -15.43 -4.37 -2.12
CA GLY A 447 -14.25 -3.59 -1.79
C GLY A 447 -12.98 -4.41 -2.08
N HIS A 448 -11.83 -3.74 -2.06
CA HIS A 448 -10.55 -4.39 -2.35
C HIS A 448 -9.90 -5.00 -1.09
N ILE A 449 -9.57 -4.17 -0.10
CA ILE A 449 -8.92 -4.63 1.14
C ILE A 449 -9.96 -5.30 2.06
N PRO A 450 -9.76 -6.57 2.46
CA PRO A 450 -10.71 -7.27 3.32
C PRO A 450 -10.72 -6.65 4.74
N PRO A 451 -11.88 -6.29 5.30
CA PRO A 451 -12.02 -5.62 6.61
C PRO A 451 -11.37 -6.34 7.80
N GLY A 452 -11.41 -7.68 7.82
CA GLY A 452 -10.76 -8.50 8.85
C GLY A 452 -9.30 -8.83 8.55
N GLY A 453 -8.76 -8.30 7.45
CA GLY A 453 -7.37 -8.47 7.06
C GLY A 453 -6.43 -7.72 8.00
N LYS A 454 -5.20 -8.21 8.10
CA LYS A 454 -4.18 -7.60 8.98
C LYS A 454 -3.74 -6.20 8.55
N GLU A 455 -4.13 -5.80 7.34
CA GLU A 455 -3.88 -4.48 6.78
C GLU A 455 -4.83 -3.42 7.27
N CYS A 456 -6.06 -3.76 7.68
CA CYS A 456 -6.96 -2.75 8.20
C CYS A 456 -6.54 -2.33 9.61
N LEU A 457 -6.67 -1.04 9.90
CA LEU A 457 -6.56 -0.50 11.25
C LEU A 457 -7.62 -1.13 12.14
N LYS A 458 -7.23 -1.43 13.40
CA LYS A 458 -8.09 -2.11 14.38
C LYS A 458 -9.44 -1.40 14.52
N SER A 459 -9.44 -0.09 14.78
CA SER A 459 -10.66 0.69 15.02
C SER A 459 -11.60 0.73 13.81
N TRP A 460 -11.05 0.81 12.59
CA TRP A 460 -11.85 0.70 11.37
C TRP A 460 -12.44 -0.70 11.21
N SER A 461 -11.63 -1.74 11.41
CA SER A 461 -12.07 -3.14 11.32
C SER A 461 -13.15 -3.49 12.35
N SER A 462 -12.97 -3.06 13.61
CA SER A 462 -13.95 -3.23 14.68
C SER A 462 -15.25 -2.46 14.38
N SER A 463 -15.16 -1.20 13.97
CA SER A 463 -16.35 -0.41 13.58
C SER A 463 -17.09 -1.02 12.40
N TYR A 464 -16.37 -1.54 11.39
CA TYR A 464 -16.98 -2.27 10.29
C TYR A 464 -17.65 -3.56 10.76
N TYR A 465 -17.00 -4.30 11.67
CA TYR A 465 -17.57 -5.52 12.25
C TYR A 465 -18.87 -5.24 12.99
N ASP A 466 -18.92 -4.17 13.79
CA ASP A 466 -20.11 -3.74 14.52
C ASP A 466 -21.21 -3.20 13.59
N ILE A 467 -20.88 -2.70 12.40
CA ILE A 467 -21.90 -2.36 11.38
C ILE A 467 -22.56 -3.61 10.79
N ILE A 468 -21.81 -4.70 10.65
CA ILE A 468 -22.26 -5.92 9.99
C ILE A 468 -23.07 -6.84 10.93
N ASN A 469 -22.79 -6.81 12.23
CA ASN A 469 -23.40 -7.66 13.24
C ASN A 469 -24.27 -6.83 14.18
#